data_AF-A0AAQ3K0G4-F1
#
_entry.id   AF-A0AAQ3K0G4-F1
#
_cell.length_a   1.000
_cell.length_b   1.000
_cell.length_c   1.000
_cell.angle_alpha   90.00
_cell.angle_beta   90.00
_cell.angle_gamma   90.00
#
_symmetry.space_group_name_H-M   'P 1'
#
loop_
_entity.id
_entity.type
_entity.pdbx_description
1 polymer ?
#
loop_
_entity_poly.entity_id
_entity_poly.type
_entity_poly.pdbx_seq_one_letter_code
_entity_poly.pdbx_strand_id
1 'polypeptide(L)'
;MALANGSLSLMNSQPCSSKPATSTPSSISNSLLGNSIGRRGVLTLLVSTATAPEVNDSKKALLQEYLKKSKENKAKNDKERLEDYYRRNYTDYFEFIEGSVREKREDLLSESEKGILEWLQKNRK
;
A
#
# COMPACT_ATOMS: atom_id res chain seq x y z
N MET A 1 -53.34 -18.35 -8.67
CA MET A 1 -51.97 -17.98 -9.03
C MET A 1 -51.04 -18.99 -8.39
N ALA A 2 -50.42 -19.85 -9.20
CA ALA A 2 -49.51 -20.90 -8.74
C ALA A 2 -48.13 -20.59 -9.33
N LEU A 3 -47.11 -20.44 -8.48
CA LEU A 3 -45.72 -20.28 -8.92
C LEU A 3 -45.15 -21.66 -9.20
N ALA A 4 -44.80 -21.92 -10.46
CA ALA A 4 -44.12 -23.12 -10.89
C ALA A 4 -42.62 -23.00 -10.58
N ASN A 5 -42.10 -23.99 -9.86
CA ASN A 5 -40.69 -24.15 -9.52
C ASN A 5 -39.87 -24.50 -10.77
N GLY A 6 -39.05 -23.57 -11.24
CA GLY A 6 -38.04 -23.80 -12.27
C GLY A 6 -36.69 -24.15 -11.65
N SER A 7 -36.34 -25.44 -11.69
CA SER A 7 -35.01 -25.97 -11.36
C SER A 7 -33.97 -25.44 -12.33
N LEU A 8 -32.94 -24.74 -11.84
CA LEU A 8 -31.76 -24.38 -12.63
C LEU A 8 -30.58 -25.27 -12.23
N SER A 9 -30.13 -26.02 -13.24
CA SER A 9 -29.09 -27.05 -13.24
C SER A 9 -27.73 -26.54 -12.73
N LEU A 10 -27.14 -27.32 -11.83
CA LEU A 10 -25.77 -27.14 -11.31
C LEU A 10 -24.79 -27.66 -12.38
N MET A 11 -24.13 -26.77 -13.11
CA MET A 11 -23.08 -27.18 -14.05
C MET A 11 -21.81 -27.56 -13.27
N ASN A 12 -21.52 -28.85 -13.37
CA ASN A 12 -20.33 -29.56 -12.92
C ASN A 12 -19.15 -29.26 -13.86
N SER A 13 -18.08 -28.66 -13.35
CA SER A 13 -16.81 -28.49 -14.05
C SER A 13 -15.69 -29.15 -13.25
N GLN A 14 -15.21 -30.30 -13.73
CA GLN A 14 -14.07 -31.02 -13.16
C GLN A 14 -12.77 -30.23 -13.30
N PRO A 15 -11.87 -30.22 -12.30
CA PRO A 15 -10.47 -29.85 -12.51
C PRO A 15 -9.63 -31.07 -12.90
N CYS A 16 -8.88 -30.93 -13.99
CA CYS A 16 -7.91 -31.89 -14.49
C CYS A 16 -6.77 -32.14 -13.49
N SER A 17 -6.44 -33.42 -13.35
CA SER A 17 -5.33 -33.96 -12.56
C SER A 17 -3.98 -33.72 -13.23
N SER A 18 -3.02 -33.18 -12.48
CA SER A 18 -1.60 -33.53 -12.63
C SER A 18 -0.83 -33.38 -11.30
N LYS A 19 -0.12 -34.44 -10.90
CA LYS A 19 0.99 -34.47 -9.91
C LYS A 19 2.18 -35.16 -10.59
N PRO A 20 3.44 -34.83 -10.25
CA PRO A 20 4.17 -35.48 -9.12
C PRO A 20 4.89 -34.45 -8.19
N ALA A 21 4.88 -34.57 -6.85
CA ALA A 21 5.82 -35.31 -5.96
C ALA A 21 7.28 -34.77 -6.06
N THR A 22 8.06 -34.34 -5.04
CA THR A 22 8.10 -34.49 -3.56
C THR A 22 9.18 -33.54 -3.00
N SER A 23 8.95 -32.81 -1.89
CA SER A 23 9.95 -32.59 -0.80
C SER A 23 9.39 -31.83 0.42
N THR A 24 9.13 -32.61 1.49
CA THR A 24 9.40 -32.37 2.94
C THR A 24 8.86 -31.13 3.71
N PRO A 25 8.68 -31.27 5.05
CA PRO A 25 7.53 -30.71 5.76
C PRO A 25 7.79 -29.37 6.46
N SER A 26 6.73 -28.55 6.53
CA SER A 26 6.62 -27.44 7.47
C SER A 26 6.47 -27.96 8.90
N SER A 27 7.46 -27.74 9.75
CA SER A 27 7.28 -27.77 11.21
C SER A 27 8.32 -26.86 11.86
N ILE A 28 7.89 -25.67 12.27
CA ILE A 28 8.61 -24.87 13.27
C ILE A 28 7.73 -24.91 14.51
N SER A 29 8.03 -25.87 15.38
CA SER A 29 7.59 -25.89 16.76
C SER A 29 8.42 -24.86 17.53
N ASN A 30 7.90 -23.65 17.71
CA ASN A 30 8.44 -22.76 18.74
C ASN A 30 7.69 -23.03 20.04
N SER A 31 8.31 -23.86 20.88
CA SER A 31 7.90 -24.12 22.24
C SER A 31 7.88 -22.83 23.06
N LEU A 32 6.77 -22.69 23.78
CA LEU A 32 6.41 -21.71 24.79
C LEU A 32 7.51 -21.55 25.87
N LEU A 33 7.90 -20.29 26.16
CA LEU A 33 8.42 -19.71 27.42
C LEU A 33 9.26 -18.47 27.01
N GLY A 34 8.93 -17.22 27.31
CA GLY A 34 7.83 -16.60 28.04
C GLY A 34 7.76 -15.12 27.67
N ASN A 35 6.81 -14.41 28.28
CA ASN A 35 6.42 -13.01 28.04
C ASN A 35 5.39 -12.81 26.93
N SER A 36 4.24 -13.46 27.10
CA SER A 36 2.96 -12.95 26.59
C SER A 36 2.58 -11.66 27.35
N ILE A 37 3.20 -10.52 27.00
CA ILE A 37 2.55 -9.22 27.23
C ILE A 37 1.37 -9.18 26.27
N GLY A 38 0.18 -9.46 26.81
CA GLY A 38 -1.06 -9.34 26.08
C GLY A 38 -1.20 -7.94 25.48
N ARG A 39 -1.60 -7.89 24.22
CA ARG A 39 -1.89 -6.72 23.37
C ARG A 39 -3.01 -5.79 23.89
N ARG A 40 -3.33 -5.83 25.19
CA ARG A 40 -4.33 -4.98 25.85
C ARG A 40 -3.83 -4.45 27.19
N GLY A 41 -2.52 -4.27 27.32
CA GLY A 41 -1.88 -3.59 28.45
C GLY A 41 -1.92 -2.07 28.27
N VAL A 42 -3.05 -1.47 28.64
CA VAL A 42 -3.13 -0.20 29.39
C VAL A 42 -2.11 0.89 28.97
N LEU A 43 -2.37 1.56 27.85
CA LEU A 43 -1.90 2.94 27.66
C LEU A 43 -2.99 3.88 28.19
N THR A 44 -3.15 3.95 29.51
CA THR A 44 -3.91 5.03 30.13
C THR A 44 -3.09 6.29 29.96
N LEU A 45 -3.39 7.04 28.90
CA LEU A 45 -2.84 8.36 28.65
C LEU A 45 -3.29 9.28 29.80
N LEU A 46 -2.41 9.48 30.77
CA LEU A 46 -2.53 10.49 31.80
C LEU A 46 -2.62 11.87 31.10
N VAL A 47 -3.82 12.45 31.06
CA VAL A 47 -4.00 13.86 30.71
C VAL A 47 -3.52 14.67 31.91
N SER A 48 -2.21 14.90 31.96
CA SER A 48 -1.62 15.90 32.83
C SER A 48 -2.07 17.27 32.34
N THR A 49 -2.76 18.03 33.20
CA THR A 49 -2.98 19.46 33.00
C THR A 49 -1.61 20.13 32.92
N ALA A 50 -1.17 20.47 31.71
CA ALA A 50 0.11 21.12 31.49
C ALA A 50 0.05 22.55 32.05
N THR A 51 0.57 22.76 33.25
CA THR A 51 1.29 24.01 33.53
C THR A 51 2.43 24.05 32.53
N ALA A 52 2.27 24.86 31.48
CA ALA A 52 3.29 25.07 30.48
C ALA A 52 4.61 25.41 31.20
N PRO A 53 5.69 24.63 31.03
CA PRO A 53 6.98 25.08 31.52
C PRO A 53 7.23 26.45 30.89
N GLU A 54 7.72 27.40 31.67
CA GLU A 54 8.11 28.72 31.16
C GLU A 54 9.17 28.49 30.07
N VAL A 55 8.71 28.39 28.82
CA VAL A 55 9.57 28.09 27.69
C VAL A 55 10.40 29.34 27.48
N ASN A 56 11.68 29.25 27.83
CA ASN A 56 12.67 30.28 27.59
C ASN A 56 12.63 30.71 26.12
N ASP A 57 12.76 32.02 25.86
CA ASP A 57 12.47 32.62 24.55
C ASP A 57 13.25 31.98 23.39
N SER A 58 14.46 31.46 23.66
CA SER A 58 15.26 30.71 22.68
C SER A 58 14.58 29.43 22.19
N LYS A 59 13.93 28.66 23.07
CA LYS A 59 13.19 27.45 22.69
C LYS A 59 11.92 27.80 21.93
N LYS A 60 11.24 28.90 22.30
CA LYS A 60 10.08 29.41 21.54
C LYS A 60 10.47 29.82 20.12
N ALA A 61 11.59 30.52 19.97
CA ALA A 61 12.12 30.93 18.66
C ALA A 61 12.43 29.72 17.77
N LEU A 62 13.10 28.70 18.32
CA LEU A 62 13.39 27.46 17.61
C LEU A 62 12.12 26.72 17.17
N LEU A 63 11.10 26.63 18.04
CA LEU A 63 9.80 26.05 17.66
C LEU A 63 9.13 26.83 16.54
N GLN A 64 9.20 28.16 16.56
CA GLN A 64 8.63 29.01 15.51
C GLN A 64 9.32 28.78 14.16
N GLU A 65 10.64 28.58 14.14
CA GLU A 65 11.38 28.22 12.92
C GLU A 65 10.93 26.88 12.35
N TYR A 66 10.77 25.84 13.19
CA TYR A 66 10.28 24.53 12.73
C TYR A 66 8.85 24.60 12.22
N LEU A 67 7.97 25.38 12.88
CA LEU A 67 6.61 25.59 12.40
C LEU A 67 6.59 26.31 11.06
N LYS A 68 7.44 27.31 10.86
CA LYS A 68 7.61 28.00 9.58
C LYS A 68 8.10 27.02 8.50
N LYS A 69 9.16 26.26 8.78
CA LYS A 69 9.71 25.26 7.85
C LYS A 69 8.69 24.16 7.51
N SER A 70 7.87 23.73 8.46
CA SER A 70 6.82 22.75 8.23
C SER A 70 5.74 23.27 7.29
N LYS A 71 5.30 24.53 7.48
CA LYS A 71 4.32 25.18 6.60
C LYS A 71 4.85 25.37 5.18
N GLU A 72 6.09 25.83 5.04
CA GLU A 72 6.72 26.07 3.74
C GLU A 72 6.92 24.78 2.94
N ASN A 73 7.33 23.68 3.61
CA ASN A 73 7.60 22.42 2.93
C ASN A 73 6.40 21.50 2.79
N LYS A 74 5.25 21.83 3.39
CA LYS A 74 4.07 20.94 3.41
C LYS A 74 3.67 20.50 2.00
N ALA A 75 3.52 21.44 1.07
CA ALA A 75 3.09 21.14 -0.30
C ALA A 75 4.09 20.24 -1.04
N LYS A 76 5.40 20.47 -0.85
CA LYS A 76 6.46 19.64 -1.42
C LYS A 76 6.43 18.22 -0.85
N ASN A 77 6.38 18.10 0.48
CA ASN A 77 6.33 16.81 1.15
C ASN A 77 5.07 16.01 0.80
N ASP A 78 3.92 16.67 0.73
CA ASP A 78 2.66 16.03 0.34
C ASP A 78 2.72 15.52 -1.10
N LYS A 79 3.29 16.31 -2.01
CA LYS A 79 3.50 15.90 -3.41
C LYS A 79 4.44 14.68 -3.49
N GLU A 80 5.58 14.72 -2.82
CA GLU A 80 6.53 13.59 -2.80
C GLU A 80 5.90 12.33 -2.19
N ARG A 81 5.11 12.47 -1.12
CA ARG A 81 4.34 11.35 -0.55
C ARG A 81 3.37 10.74 -1.55
N LEU A 82 2.69 11.58 -2.33
CA LEU A 82 1.73 11.15 -3.34
C LEU A 82 2.43 10.46 -4.53
N GLU A 83 3.54 11.05 -5.01
CA GLU A 83 4.36 10.49 -6.08
C GLU A 83 4.94 9.14 -5.68
N ASP A 84 5.47 8.98 -4.46
CA ASP A 84 5.96 7.69 -3.96
C ASP A 84 4.85 6.64 -3.86
N TYR A 85 3.67 7.05 -3.41
CA TYR A 85 2.50 6.16 -3.36
C TYR A 85 2.13 5.67 -4.76
N TYR A 86 1.99 6.56 -5.74
CA TYR A 86 1.65 6.15 -7.10
C TYR A 86 2.73 5.27 -7.72
N ARG A 87 4.00 5.63 -7.50
CA ARG A 87 5.13 4.83 -7.96
C ARG A 87 5.05 3.39 -7.44
N ARG A 88 4.96 3.20 -6.13
CA ARG A 88 4.99 1.87 -5.51
C ARG A 88 3.74 1.03 -5.80
N ASN A 89 2.60 1.65 -6.05
CA ASN A 89 1.35 0.93 -6.24
C ASN A 89 1.01 0.69 -7.72
N TYR A 90 1.47 1.54 -8.64
CA TYR A 90 1.06 1.48 -10.05
C TYR A 90 2.17 1.06 -11.02
N THR A 91 3.41 0.91 -10.55
CA THR A 91 4.50 0.43 -11.43
C THR A 91 4.14 -0.92 -12.05
N ASP A 92 3.82 -1.93 -11.25
CA ASP A 92 3.53 -3.29 -11.75
C ASP A 92 2.33 -3.34 -12.72
N TYR A 93 1.29 -2.54 -12.46
CA TYR A 93 0.12 -2.45 -13.34
C TYR A 93 0.48 -1.85 -14.70
N PHE A 94 1.26 -0.77 -14.68
CA PHE A 94 1.71 -0.15 -15.92
C PHE A 94 2.72 -1.02 -16.66
N GLU A 95 3.58 -1.75 -15.96
CA GLU A 95 4.49 -2.73 -16.58
C GLU A 95 3.74 -3.89 -17.25
N PHE A 96 2.63 -4.34 -16.65
CA PHE A 96 1.77 -5.34 -17.28
C PHE A 96 1.13 -4.81 -18.57
N ILE A 97 0.60 -3.58 -18.53
CA ILE A 97 -0.01 -2.93 -19.70
C ILE A 97 1.03 -2.67 -20.79
N GLU A 98 2.24 -2.28 -20.39
CA GLU A 98 3.37 -1.99 -21.27
C GLU A 98 3.68 -3.15 -22.24
N GLY A 99 3.56 -4.41 -21.81
CA GLY A 99 3.81 -5.56 -22.68
C GLY A 99 2.93 -5.59 -23.93
N SER A 100 1.64 -5.27 -23.79
CA SER A 100 0.69 -5.19 -24.92
C SER A 100 0.86 -3.89 -25.72
N VAL A 101 1.26 -2.80 -25.06
CA VAL A 101 1.42 -1.49 -25.68
C VAL A 101 2.68 -1.43 -26.57
N ARG A 102 3.80 -2.06 -26.16
CA ARG A 102 5.04 -2.09 -26.94
C ARG A 102 4.91 -2.87 -28.26
N GLU A 103 3.95 -3.78 -28.38
CA GLU A 103 3.68 -4.52 -29.62
C GLU A 103 2.99 -3.65 -30.68
N LYS A 104 2.36 -2.54 -30.25
CA LYS A 104 1.69 -1.59 -31.15
C LYS A 104 2.72 -0.64 -31.77
N ARG A 105 2.51 -0.27 -33.05
CA ARG A 105 3.32 0.76 -33.73
C ARG A 105 3.11 2.12 -33.05
N GLU A 106 4.17 2.93 -32.98
CA GLU A 106 4.19 4.26 -32.33
C GLU A 106 3.06 5.21 -32.76
N ASP A 107 2.65 5.10 -34.03
CA ASP A 107 1.58 5.88 -34.64
C ASP A 107 0.17 5.49 -34.16
N LEU A 108 0.03 4.31 -33.54
CA LEU A 108 -1.24 3.77 -33.04
C LEU A 108 -1.39 3.88 -31.51
N LEU A 109 -0.36 4.39 -30.81
CA LEU A 109 -0.49 4.59 -29.36
C LEU A 109 -1.42 5.75 -29.05
N SER A 110 -2.40 5.47 -28.18
CA SER A 110 -3.23 6.50 -27.55
C SER A 110 -2.36 7.45 -26.71
N GLU A 111 -2.81 8.69 -26.54
CA GLU A 111 -2.17 9.68 -25.65
C GLU A 111 -1.94 9.12 -24.23
N SER A 112 -2.90 8.35 -23.73
CA SER A 112 -2.81 7.66 -22.44
C SER A 112 -1.70 6.61 -22.40
N GLU A 113 -1.52 5.85 -23.48
CA GLU A 113 -0.49 4.80 -23.55
C GLU A 113 0.91 5.44 -23.63
N LYS A 114 1.05 6.55 -24.37
CA LYS A 114 2.29 7.35 -24.39
C LYS A 114 2.62 7.89 -22.99
N GLY A 115 1.62 8.42 -22.28
CA GLY A 115 1.80 8.90 -20.91
C GLY A 115 2.22 7.81 -19.92
N ILE A 116 1.69 6.58 -20.07
CA ILE A 116 2.10 5.43 -19.25
C ILE A 116 3.58 5.07 -19.51
N LEU A 117 4.02 5.04 -20.78
CA LEU A 117 5.41 4.74 -21.12
C LEU A 117 6.37 5.80 -20.58
N GLU A 118 6.03 7.08 -20.71
CA GLU A 118 6.84 8.18 -20.17
C GLU A 118 6.92 8.10 -18.63
N TRP A 119 5.77 7.81 -17.98
CA TRP A 119 5.73 7.64 -16.54
C TRP A 119 6.59 6.46 -16.09
N LEU A 120 6.52 5.31 -16.77
CA LEU A 120 7.37 4.16 -16.47
C LEU A 120 8.84 4.48 -16.67
N GLN A 121 9.22 5.16 -17.76
CA GLN A 121 10.61 5.55 -18.00
C GLN A 121 11.17 6.42 -16.88
N LYS A 122 10.35 7.32 -16.32
CA LYS A 122 10.74 8.22 -15.23
C LYS A 122 10.78 7.53 -13.85
N ASN A 123 9.94 6.52 -13.64
CA ASN A 123 9.67 5.95 -12.32
C ASN A 123 10.25 4.54 -12.12
N ARG A 124 10.59 3.84 -13.19
CA ARG A 124 11.31 2.56 -13.18
C ARG A 124 12.74 2.84 -12.73
N LYS A 125 13.00 2.57 -11.45
CA LYS A 125 14.30 2.68 -10.78
C LYS A 125 14.80 1.30 -10.42
#